data_AF-A0A1J4SSQ0-F1
#
_entry.id   AF-A0A1J4SSQ0-F1
#
_cell.length_a   1.000
_cell.length_b   1.000
_cell.length_c   1.000
_cell.angle_alpha   90.00
_cell.angle_beta   90.00
_cell.angle_gamma   90.00
#
_symmetry.space_group_name_H-M   'P 1'
#
loop_
_entity.id
_entity.type
_entity.pdbx_description
1 polymer ?
#
loop_
_entity_poly.entity_id
_entity_poly.type
_entity_poly.pdbx_seq_one_letter_code
_entity_poly.pdbx_strand_id
1 'polypeptide(L)'
;MISEKGICASSGSACTSGSLEPSHVLMSMAVSQTYAHGSVRFSLGVYNTQEEVDYIIKEFPPIIERLRAISPFADGKPLFGMESCEPHKH
;
A
#
# COMPACT_ATOMS: atom_id res chain seq x y z
N MET A 1 1.73 11.61 5.90
CA MET A 1 2.98 10.85 5.74
C MET A 1 3.47 10.82 4.29
N ILE A 2 2.86 10.08 3.35
CA ILE A 2 3.36 10.06 1.96
C ILE A 2 3.18 11.39 1.22
N SER A 3 2.06 12.10 1.42
CA SER A 3 1.82 13.40 0.79
C SER A 3 2.78 14.48 1.29
N GLU A 4 3.24 14.39 2.54
CA GLU A 4 4.23 15.31 3.12
C GLU A 4 5.61 15.13 2.49
N LYS A 5 5.87 13.95 1.90
CA LYS A 5 7.07 13.63 1.12
C LYS A 5 6.94 13.99 -0.36
N GLY A 6 5.83 14.62 -0.76
CA GLY A 6 5.55 14.96 -2.16
C GLY A 6 5.13 13.76 -3.03
N ILE A 7 4.83 12.61 -2.44
CA ILE A 7 4.40 11.42 -3.18
C ILE A 7 2.88 11.42 -3.32
N CYS A 8 2.40 11.47 -4.56
CA CYS A 8 0.98 11.39 -4.90
C CYS A 8 0.55 9.93 -5.10
N ALA A 9 -0.46 9.49 -4.34
CA ALA A 9 -1.04 8.16 -4.47
C ALA A 9 -2.54 8.21 -4.17
N SER A 10 -3.25 7.16 -4.56
CA SER A 10 -4.66 6.99 -4.22
C SER A 10 -4.81 5.89 -3.18
N SER A 11 -5.68 6.08 -2.18
CA SER A 11 -6.10 5.00 -1.30
C SER A 11 -7.10 4.10 -2.04
N GLY A 12 -6.77 2.81 -2.15
CA GLY A 12 -7.65 1.78 -2.73
C GLY A 12 -8.74 1.30 -1.77
N SER A 13 -8.71 1.82 -0.54
CA SER A 13 -9.60 1.51 0.56
C SER A 13 -10.95 2.20 0.37
N ALA A 14 -11.76 1.73 -0.59
CA ALA A 14 -13.18 2.08 -0.71
C ALA A 14 -13.48 3.56 -0.44
N CYS A 15 -12.80 4.49 -1.13
CA CYS A 15 -12.94 5.89 -0.75
C CYS A 15 -14.26 6.47 -1.27
N THR A 16 -15.05 6.98 -0.32
CA THR A 16 -16.02 8.10 -0.46
C THR A 16 -17.30 7.85 -1.26
N SER A 17 -18.12 6.90 -0.82
CA SER A 17 -19.57 6.87 -1.11
C SER A 17 -20.36 6.17 0.01
N GLY A 18 -20.22 6.62 1.27
CA GLY A 18 -21.07 6.21 2.41
C GLY A 18 -21.13 4.71 2.78
N SER A 19 -20.47 3.83 2.04
CA SER A 19 -20.54 2.37 2.21
C SER A 19 -19.24 1.87 2.85
N LEU A 20 -19.38 1.14 3.96
CA LEU A 20 -18.27 0.48 4.65
C LEU A 20 -17.67 -0.70 3.86
N GLU A 21 -18.25 -1.02 2.70
CA GLU A 21 -17.89 -2.21 1.94
C GLU A 21 -16.51 -2.07 1.27
N PRO A 22 -15.64 -3.09 1.41
CA PRO A 22 -14.31 -3.11 0.80
C PRO A 22 -14.39 -3.11 -0.73
N SER A 23 -13.29 -2.70 -1.38
CA SER A 23 -13.19 -2.71 -2.84
C SER A 23 -13.50 -4.10 -3.41
N HIS A 24 -14.53 -4.20 -4.25
CA HIS A 24 -14.92 -5.44 -4.91
C HIS A 24 -13.75 -6.05 -5.72
N VAL A 25 -12.84 -5.22 -6.24
CA VAL A 25 -11.63 -5.69 -6.93
C VAL A 25 -10.67 -6.40 -5.98
N LEU A 26 -10.42 -5.83 -4.79
CA LEU A 26 -9.54 -6.44 -3.79
C LEU A 26 -10.16 -7.72 -3.21
N MET A 27 -11.48 -7.74 -3.03
CA MET A 27 -12.21 -8.95 -2.62
C MET A 27 -12.08 -10.07 -3.66
N SER A 28 -12.19 -9.75 -4.96
CA SER A 28 -11.95 -10.72 -6.05
C SER A 28 -10.52 -11.23 -6.13
N MET A 29 -9.55 -10.45 -5.64
CA MET A 29 -8.14 -10.86 -5.52
C MET A 29 -7.88 -11.70 -4.25
N ALA A 30 -8.94 -12.12 -3.55
CA ALA A 30 -8.87 -12.86 -2.28
C ALA A 30 -8.10 -12.12 -1.17
N VAL A 31 -8.03 -10.78 -1.25
CA VAL A 31 -7.47 -9.96 -0.17
C VAL A 31 -8.49 -9.91 0.96
N SER A 32 -8.06 -10.26 2.17
CA SER A 32 -8.91 -10.15 3.37
C SER A 32 -9.47 -8.73 3.51
N GLN A 33 -10.74 -8.63 3.91
CA GLN A 33 -11.40 -7.36 4.19
C GLN A 33 -10.62 -6.50 5.20
N THR A 34 -9.96 -7.15 6.18
CA THR A 34 -9.10 -6.46 7.16
C THR A 34 -7.93 -5.70 6.51
N TYR A 35 -7.42 -6.18 5.38
CA TYR A 35 -6.32 -5.56 4.64
C TYR A 35 -6.80 -4.63 3.52
N ALA A 36 -8.00 -4.85 2.99
CA ALA A 36 -8.55 -4.02 1.91
C ALA A 36 -8.66 -2.54 2.31
N HIS A 37 -8.96 -2.26 3.60
CA HIS A 37 -9.02 -0.90 4.15
C HIS A 37 -7.66 -0.18 4.25
N GLY A 38 -6.54 -0.90 4.19
CA GLY A 38 -5.20 -0.32 4.23
C GLY A 38 -4.53 -0.20 2.86
N SER A 39 -5.28 -0.40 1.77
CA SER A 39 -4.70 -0.48 0.42
C SER A 39 -4.34 0.91 -0.14
N VAL A 40 -3.18 0.97 -0.79
CA VAL A 40 -2.67 2.16 -1.50
C VAL A 40 -2.33 1.76 -2.93
N ARG A 41 -2.78 2.55 -3.90
CA ARG A 41 -2.54 2.35 -5.33
C ARG A 41 -1.65 3.47 -5.86
N PHE A 42 -0.50 3.07 -6.40
CA PHE A 42 0.34 3.94 -7.24
C PHE A 42 -0.02 3.71 -8.71
N SER A 43 -0.18 4.80 -9.45
CA SER A 43 -0.46 4.78 -10.87
C SER A 43 0.71 5.45 -11.59
N LEU A 44 1.50 4.66 -12.32
CA LEU A 44 2.66 5.14 -13.07
C LEU A 44 2.26 5.47 -14.51
N GLY A 45 2.94 6.45 -15.11
CA GLY A 45 2.78 6.87 -16.49
C GLY A 45 4.12 7.12 -17.17
N VAL A 46 4.08 7.48 -18.46
CA VAL A 46 5.27 7.66 -19.30
C VAL A 46 6.22 8.79 -18.86
N TYR A 47 5.75 9.67 -17.97
CA TYR A 47 6.53 10.78 -17.43
C TYR A 47 7.22 10.44 -16.12
N ASN A 48 6.97 9.26 -15.54
CA ASN A 48 7.65 8.87 -14.33
C ASN A 48 9.08 8.44 -14.61
N THR A 49 9.98 8.75 -13.68
CA THR A 49 11.38 8.39 -13.79
C THR A 49 11.76 7.27 -12.83
N GLN A 50 12.86 6.58 -13.11
CA GLN A 50 13.36 5.52 -12.23
C GLN A 50 13.73 6.09 -10.85
N GLU A 51 14.28 7.30 -10.80
CA GLU A 51 14.65 7.98 -9.57
C GLU A 51 13.43 8.28 -8.67
N GLU A 52 12.28 8.61 -9.27
CA GLU A 52 11.03 8.79 -8.53
C GLU A 52 10.57 7.46 -7.89
N VAL A 53 10.69 6.36 -8.63
CA VAL A 53 10.36 5.01 -8.12
C VAL A 53 11.30 4.62 -7.00
N ASP A 54 12.61 4.85 -7.17
CA ASP A 54 13.62 4.56 -6.15
C ASP A 54 13.40 5.40 -4.88
N TYR A 55 12.99 6.67 -5.04
CA TYR A 55 12.60 7.53 -3.94
C TYR A 55 11.40 6.97 -3.17
N ILE A 56 10.36 6.51 -3.88
CA ILE A 56 9.18 5.89 -3.26
C ILE A 56 9.60 4.62 -2.51
N ILE A 57 10.39 3.73 -3.12
CA ILE A 57 10.86 2.48 -2.50
C ILE A 57 11.69 2.75 -1.25
N LYS A 58 12.44 3.84 -1.21
CA LYS A 58 13.22 4.24 -0.03
C LYS A 58 12.34 4.77 1.10
N GLU A 59 11.38 5.64 0.80
CA GLU A 59 10.61 6.35 1.83
C GLU A 59 9.37 5.59 2.30
N PHE A 60 8.80 4.72 1.47
CA PHE A 60 7.54 4.04 1.76
C PHE A 60 7.63 2.97 2.87
N PRO A 61 8.63 2.07 2.91
CA PRO A 61 8.72 1.05 3.96
C PRO A 61 8.83 1.63 5.38
N PRO A 62 9.68 2.64 5.66
CA PRO A 62 9.73 3.29 6.98
C PRO A 62 8.40 3.91 7.42
N ILE A 63 7.62 4.45 6.46
CA ILE A 63 6.29 5.00 6.74
C ILE A 63 5.34 3.87 7.16
N ILE A 64 5.34 2.74 6.45
CA ILE A 64 4.51 1.58 6.78
C ILE A 64 4.89 1.00 8.15
N GLU A 65 6.18 0.88 8.46
CA GLU A 65 6.65 0.42 9.77
C GLU A 65 6.12 1.30 10.90
N ARG A 66 6.22 2.62 10.74
CA ARG A 66 5.70 3.58 11.72
C ARG A 66 4.19 3.46 11.89
N LEU A 67 3.44 3.34 10.80
CA LEU A 67 1.98 3.17 10.83
C LEU A 67 1.55 1.85 11.49
N ARG A 68 2.32 0.78 11.29
CA ARG A 68 2.08 -0.51 11.95
C ARG A 68 2.39 -0.44 13.45
N ALA A 69 3.45 0.24 13.86
CA ALA A 69 3.84 0.38 15.26
C ALA A 69 2.78 1.10 16.12
N ILE A 70 2.00 2.00 15.53
CA ILE A 70 0.93 2.74 16.21
C ILE A 70 -0.46 2.11 16.03
N SER A 71 -0.59 1.09 15.18
CA SER A 71 -1.89 0.50 14.84
C SER A 71 -2.28 -0.57 15.86
N PRO A 72 -3.51 -0.52 16.41
CA PRO A 72 -4.02 -1.57 17.30
C PRO A 72 -4.37 -2.87 16.57
N PHE A 73 -4.28 -2.91 15.23
CA PHE A 73 -4.65 -4.05 14.38
C PHE A 73 -3.43 -4.74 13.74
N ALA A 74 -2.22 -4.48 14.24
CA ALA A 74 -0.99 -5.08 13.72
C ALA A 74 -0.83 -6.53 14.24
N ASP A 75 -1.55 -7.48 13.63
CA ASP A 75 -1.53 -8.90 14.05
C ASP A 75 -0.23 -9.65 13.68
N GLY A 76 0.78 -8.97 13.13
CA GLY A 76 2.10 -9.55 12.80
C GLY A 76 2.10 -10.61 11.69
N LYS A 77 0.96 -10.90 11.06
CA LYS A 77 0.84 -11.92 10.01
C LYS A 77 1.39 -11.40 8.68
N PRO A 78 2.12 -12.23 7.91
CA PRO A 78 2.60 -11.85 6.59
C PRO A 78 1.41 -11.55 5.67
N LEU A 79 1.54 -10.49 4.87
CA LEU A 79 0.55 -10.15 3.85
C LEU A 79 0.61 -11.18 2.71
N PHE A 80 -0.55 -11.57 2.22
CA PHE A 80 -0.71 -12.48 1.08
C PHE A 80 0.17 -12.02 -0.10
N GLY A 81 1.05 -12.89 -0.61
CA GLY A 81 1.96 -12.59 -1.72
C GLY A 81 3.33 -12.01 -1.36
N MET A 82 3.64 -11.78 -0.08
CA MET A 82 5.02 -11.43 0.34
C MET A 82 5.96 -12.64 0.46
N GLU A 83 5.46 -13.88 0.40
CA GLU A 83 6.31 -15.08 0.31
C GLU A 83 7.10 -15.15 -1.01
N SER A 84 6.69 -14.39 -2.03
CA SER A 84 7.35 -14.32 -3.34
C SER A 84 8.19 -13.07 -3.57
N CYS A 85 8.14 -12.08 -2.67
CA CYS A 85 9.04 -10.92 -2.73
C CYS A 85 10.36 -11.27 -2.04
N GLU A 86 11.12 -12.17 -2.64
CA GLU A 86 12.55 -12.19 -2.36
C GLU A 86 13.13 -10.84 -2.80
N PRO A 87 14.04 -10.23 -2.03
CA PRO A 87 14.74 -9.03 -2.48
C PRO A 87 15.40 -9.37 -3.82
N HIS A 88 14.99 -8.67 -4.88
CA HIS A 88 15.59 -8.81 -6.21
C HIS A 88 17.08 -8.47 -6.07
N LYS A 89 17.92 -9.50 -5.94
CA LYS A 89 19.37 -9.36 -5.96
C LYS A 89 19.78 -9.12 -7.41
N HIS A 90 20.07 -7.87 -7.74
CA HIS A 90 20.95 -7.52 -8.85
C HIS A 90 22.21 -6.87 -8.29
#